data_AF-A0AAV1KNP0-F1
#
_entry.id   AF-A0AAV1KNP0-F1
#
_cell.length_a   1.000
_cell.length_b   1.000
_cell.length_c   1.000
_cell.angle_alpha   90.00
_cell.angle_beta   90.00
_cell.angle_gamma   90.00
#
_symmetry.space_group_name_H-M   'P 1'
#
loop_
_entity.id
_entity.type
_entity.pdbx_description
1 polymer ?
#
loop_
_entity_poly.entity_id
_entity_poly.type
_entity_poly.pdbx_seq_one_letter_code
_entity_poly.pdbx_strand_id
1 'polypeptide(L)'
;MPKKGNLERHFNTIHSKYQTDFPPNSEIRKSKLQALKSQLKVQENMFSGPIEQSKAATEASFQVSYRIAQKCKPFSDGEYIKEIFEEVSDSLFVNFKNKNEIKKAVQSRLQLS
;
A
#
# COMPACT_ATOMS: atom_id res chain seq x y z
N MET A 1 13.46 -26.18 17.28
CA MET A 1 13.47 -25.33 18.50
C MET A 1 12.05 -24.88 18.81
N PRO A 2 11.47 -25.20 19.98
CA PRO A 2 10.15 -24.69 20.34
C PRO A 2 10.25 -23.19 20.63
N LYS A 3 9.92 -22.37 19.62
CA LYS A 3 10.05 -20.90 19.68
C LYS A 3 9.21 -20.28 20.81
N LYS A 4 8.11 -20.94 21.20
CA LYS A 4 7.19 -20.47 22.23
C LYS A 4 7.83 -20.40 23.63
N GLY A 5 8.47 -21.48 24.09
CA GLY A 5 9.06 -21.52 25.43
C GLY A 5 10.22 -20.54 25.61
N ASN A 6 11.02 -20.33 24.56
CA ASN A 6 12.09 -19.34 24.57
C ASN A 6 11.54 -17.90 24.64
N LEU A 7 10.47 -17.62 23.89
CA LEU A 7 9.82 -16.31 23.88
C LEU A 7 9.17 -16.00 25.24
N GLU A 8 8.47 -16.98 25.81
CA GLU A 8 7.82 -16.86 27.11
C GLU A 8 8.84 -16.63 28.23
N ARG A 9 9.93 -17.41 28.24
CA ARG A 9 11.02 -17.19 29.21
C ARG A 9 11.62 -15.80 29.05
N HIS A 10 11.99 -15.40 27.82
CA HIS A 10 12.54 -14.08 27.56
C HIS A 10 11.62 -12.97 28.07
N PHE A 11 10.32 -13.08 27.77
CA PHE A 11 9.33 -12.11 28.21
C PHE A 11 9.28 -12.00 29.73
N ASN A 12 9.16 -13.14 30.42
CA ASN A 12 9.07 -13.16 31.87
C ASN A 12 10.37 -12.68 32.55
N THR A 13 11.54 -12.92 31.97
CA THR A 13 12.84 -12.50 32.55
C THR A 13 13.21 -11.05 32.24
N ILE A 14 13.00 -10.60 31.01
CA ILE A 14 13.42 -9.26 30.55
C ILE A 14 12.34 -8.22 30.83
N HIS A 15 11.07 -8.62 30.78
CA HIS A 15 9.91 -7.75 31.02
C HIS A 15 9.19 -8.14 32.32
N SER A 16 9.95 -8.44 33.37
CA SER A 16 9.42 -8.86 34.67
C SER A 16 8.45 -7.86 35.30
N LYS A 17 8.63 -6.56 35.05
CA LYS A 17 7.75 -5.48 35.51
C LYS A 17 6.53 -5.23 34.62
N TYR A 18 6.36 -5.95 33.51
CA TYR A 18 5.28 -5.67 32.57
C TYR A 18 3.89 -5.77 33.21
N GLN A 19 3.68 -6.73 34.10
CA GLN A 19 2.40 -6.89 34.80
C GLN A 19 2.13 -5.79 35.83
N THR A 20 3.17 -5.14 36.36
CA THR A 20 3.03 -4.01 37.29
C THR A 20 2.85 -2.70 36.54
N ASP A 21 3.64 -2.49 35.49
CA ASP A 21 3.63 -1.25 34.69
C ASP A 21 2.41 -1.18 33.76
N PHE A 22 1.92 -2.34 33.31
CA PHE A 22 0.71 -2.49 32.49
C PHE A 22 -0.21 -3.57 33.08
N PRO A 23 -0.93 -3.27 34.17
CA PRO A 23 -1.79 -4.25 34.84
C PRO A 23 -2.84 -4.88 33.91
N PRO A 24 -3.20 -6.16 34.11
CA PRO A 24 -4.29 -6.79 33.37
C PRO A 24 -5.58 -5.96 33.43
N ASN A 25 -6.31 -5.90 32.33
CA ASN A 25 -7.57 -5.14 32.17
C ASN A 25 -7.47 -3.61 32.39
N SER A 26 -6.28 -3.06 32.59
CA SER A 26 -6.09 -1.61 32.71
C SER A 26 -6.20 -0.87 31.37
N GLU A 27 -6.64 0.38 31.42
CA GLU A 27 -6.68 1.25 30.23
C GLU A 27 -5.28 1.53 29.68
N ILE A 28 -4.27 1.66 30.53
CA ILE A 28 -2.88 1.88 30.08
C ILE A 28 -2.37 0.69 29.26
N ARG A 29 -2.72 -0.55 29.64
CA ARG A 29 -2.40 -1.75 28.86
C ARG A 29 -3.15 -1.80 27.55
N LYS A 30 -4.45 -1.46 27.55
CA LYS A 30 -5.27 -1.38 26.31
C LYS A 30 -4.68 -0.37 25.32
N SER A 31 -4.35 0.83 25.81
CA SER A 31 -3.73 1.90 25.00
C SER A 31 -2.37 1.46 24.43
N LYS A 32 -1.50 0.88 25.27
CA LYS A 32 -0.20 0.35 24.80
C LYS A 32 -0.36 -0.73 23.73
N LEU A 33 -1.32 -1.64 23.90
CA LEU A 33 -1.60 -2.69 22.91
C LEU A 33 -2.10 -2.10 21.60
N GLN A 34 -3.01 -1.11 21.64
CA GLN A 34 -3.47 -0.42 20.43
C GLN A 34 -2.30 0.28 19.71
N ALA A 35 -1.43 0.98 20.44
CA ALA A 35 -0.26 1.62 19.86
C ALA A 35 0.67 0.61 19.18
N LEU A 36 0.97 -0.51 19.84
CA LEU A 36 1.82 -1.58 19.27
C LEU A 36 1.18 -2.23 18.04
N LYS A 37 -0.14 -2.47 18.04
CA LYS A 37 -0.85 -2.99 16.86
C LYS A 37 -0.77 -2.03 15.68
N SER A 38 -0.94 -0.73 15.94
CA SER A 38 -0.81 0.29 14.89
C SER A 38 0.62 0.34 14.33
N GLN A 39 1.63 0.26 15.19
CA GLN A 39 3.04 0.20 14.77
C GLN A 39 3.34 -1.06 13.95
N LEU A 40 2.84 -2.21 14.37
CA LEU A 40 2.99 -3.47 13.63
C LEU A 40 2.41 -3.34 12.21
N LYS A 41 1.20 -2.79 12.08
CA LYS A 41 0.59 -2.58 10.76
C LYS A 41 1.42 -1.66 9.87
N VAL A 42 2.04 -0.63 10.44
CA VAL A 42 2.97 0.25 9.68
C VAL A 42 4.20 -0.52 9.21
N GLN A 43 4.77 -1.38 10.07
CA GLN A 43 5.90 -2.23 9.69
C GLN A 43 5.52 -3.25 8.61
N GLU A 44 4.36 -3.90 8.73
CA GLU A 44 3.86 -4.84 7.72
C GLU A 44 3.64 -4.14 6.37
N ASN A 45 3.04 -2.94 6.39
CA ASN A 45 2.79 -2.14 5.19
C ASN A 45 4.09 -1.74 4.46
N MET A 46 5.22 -1.63 5.15
CA MET A 46 6.52 -1.37 4.51
C MET A 46 6.93 -2.50 3.57
N PHE A 47 6.53 -3.74 3.87
CA PHE A 47 6.82 -4.90 3.03
C PHE A 47 5.77 -5.14 1.96
N SER A 48 4.48 -4.92 2.25
CA SER A 48 3.40 -5.18 1.29
C SER A 48 3.18 -4.04 0.29
N GLY A 49 3.38 -2.78 0.70
CA GLY A 49 3.12 -1.60 -0.13
C GLY A 49 3.83 -1.63 -1.50
N PRO A 50 5.15 -1.88 -1.56
CA PRO A 50 5.87 -1.99 -2.83
C PRO A 50 5.36 -3.12 -3.72
N ILE A 51 4.97 -4.26 -3.13
CA ILE A 51 4.43 -5.41 -3.86
C ILE A 51 3.09 -5.05 -4.50
N GLU A 52 2.21 -4.39 -3.75
CA GLU A 52 0.90 -3.95 -4.25
C GLU A 52 1.02 -2.88 -5.34
N GLN A 53 1.95 -1.93 -5.20
CA GLN A 53 2.25 -0.94 -6.24
C GLN A 53 2.79 -1.60 -7.51
N SER A 54 3.71 -2.56 -7.37
CA SER A 54 4.24 -3.31 -8.51
C SER A 54 3.13 -4.08 -9.24
N LYS A 55 2.22 -4.73 -8.52
CA LYS A 55 1.08 -5.44 -9.13
C LYS A 55 0.17 -4.48 -9.90
N ALA A 56 -0.17 -3.34 -9.32
CA ALA A 56 -0.98 -2.32 -9.98
C ALA A 56 -0.31 -1.80 -11.27
N ALA A 57 1.01 -1.54 -11.23
CA ALA A 57 1.78 -1.10 -12.38
C ALA A 57 1.84 -2.17 -13.49
N THR A 58 2.04 -3.45 -13.13
CA THR A 58 2.04 -4.57 -14.08
C THR A 58 0.68 -4.71 -14.76
N GLU A 59 -0.41 -4.69 -14.00
CA GLU A 59 -1.78 -4.77 -14.52
C GLU A 59 -2.08 -3.61 -15.48
N ALA A 60 -1.80 -2.38 -15.07
CA ALA A 60 -2.00 -1.20 -15.92
C ALA A 60 -1.16 -1.27 -17.20
N SER A 61 0.10 -1.73 -17.12
CA SER A 61 0.98 -1.87 -18.28
C SER A 61 0.42 -2.90 -19.28
N PHE A 62 -0.07 -4.04 -18.79
CA PHE A 62 -0.74 -5.03 -19.63
C PHE A 62 -1.97 -4.44 -20.32
N GLN A 63 -2.81 -3.72 -19.58
CA GLN A 63 -3.99 -3.05 -20.10
C GLN A 63 -3.68 -2.00 -21.17
N VAL A 64 -2.59 -1.25 -21.03
CA VAL A 64 -2.11 -0.28 -22.03
C VAL A 64 -1.66 -1.03 -23.30
N SER A 65 -0.78 -2.03 -23.16
CA SER A 65 -0.28 -2.81 -24.30
C SER A 65 -1.39 -3.50 -25.08
N TYR A 66 -2.36 -4.08 -24.37
CA TYR A 66 -3.52 -4.73 -24.99
C TYR A 66 -4.34 -3.77 -25.85
N ARG A 67 -4.62 -2.55 -25.35
CA ARG A 67 -5.36 -1.52 -26.11
C ARG A 67 -4.59 -1.03 -27.32
N ILE A 68 -3.29 -0.77 -27.17
CA ILE A 68 -2.41 -0.39 -28.29
C ILE A 68 -2.49 -1.46 -29.39
N ALA A 69 -2.36 -2.73 -29.03
CA ALA A 69 -2.46 -3.84 -29.97
C ALA A 69 -3.85 -3.95 -30.63
N GLN A 70 -4.93 -3.75 -29.87
CA GLN A 70 -6.30 -3.84 -30.39
C GLN A 70 -6.64 -2.76 -31.42
N LYS A 71 -6.22 -1.52 -31.18
CA LYS A 71 -6.56 -0.39 -32.08
C LYS A 71 -5.52 -0.15 -33.16
N CYS A 72 -4.39 -0.84 -33.12
CA CYS A 72 -3.24 -0.64 -34.02
C CYS A 72 -2.77 0.82 -34.11
N LYS A 73 -3.02 1.62 -33.07
CA LYS A 73 -2.56 3.00 -32.99
C LYS A 73 -1.19 3.04 -32.31
N PRO A 74 -0.22 3.81 -32.85
CA PRO A 74 1.12 3.86 -32.29
C PRO A 74 1.13 4.60 -30.95
N PHE A 75 2.12 4.31 -30.11
CA PHE A 75 2.34 5.04 -28.85
C PHE A 75 2.65 6.54 -29.06
N SER A 76 2.99 6.95 -30.28
CA SER A 76 3.16 8.35 -30.67
C SER A 76 1.85 9.11 -30.85
N ASP A 77 0.69 8.44 -30.90
CA ASP A 77 -0.63 9.08 -30.92
C ASP A 77 -0.96 9.58 -29.50
N GLY A 78 -0.61 10.84 -29.22
CA GLY A 78 -0.75 11.43 -27.89
C GLY A 78 -2.18 11.53 -27.38
N GLU A 79 -3.16 11.78 -28.25
CA GLU A 79 -4.59 11.77 -27.88
C GLU A 79 -5.04 10.37 -27.48
N TYR A 80 -4.62 9.37 -28.24
CA TYR A 80 -4.95 7.98 -27.93
C TYR A 80 -4.29 7.48 -26.64
N ILE A 81 -3.02 7.85 -26.42
CA ILE A 81 -2.33 7.52 -25.17
C ILE A 81 -2.99 8.22 -23.97
N LYS A 82 -3.49 9.44 -24.13
CA LYS A 82 -4.28 10.11 -23.09
C LYS A 82 -5.54 9.34 -22.73
N GLU A 83 -6.34 8.94 -23.73
CA GLU A 83 -7.57 8.16 -23.53
C GLU A 83 -7.27 6.86 -22.75
N ILE A 84 -6.24 6.12 -23.19
CA ILE A 84 -5.80 4.91 -22.48
C ILE A 84 -5.40 5.23 -21.05
N PHE A 85 -4.62 6.30 -20.82
CA PHE A 85 -4.12 6.65 -19.50
C PHE A 85 -5.25 7.06 -18.55
N GLU A 86 -6.27 7.75 -19.04
CA GLU A 86 -7.49 8.05 -18.28
C GLU A 86 -8.22 6.77 -17.86
N GLU A 87 -8.36 5.79 -18.75
CA GLU A 87 -8.98 4.50 -18.45
C GLU A 87 -8.21 3.66 -17.43
N VAL A 88 -6.86 3.59 -17.55
CA VAL A 88 -6.05 2.76 -16.64
C VAL A 88 -5.68 3.47 -15.33
N SER A 89 -5.93 4.79 -15.23
CA SER A 89 -5.54 5.60 -14.07
C SER A 89 -6.11 5.08 -12.75
N ASP A 90 -7.34 4.55 -12.77
CA ASP A 90 -7.98 4.01 -11.56
C ASP A 90 -7.27 2.77 -11.03
N SER A 91 -6.80 1.90 -11.92
CA SER A 91 -6.04 0.70 -11.57
C SER A 91 -4.62 1.08 -11.15
N LEU A 92 -3.96 1.94 -11.92
CA LEU A 92 -2.56 2.35 -11.71
C LEU A 92 -2.36 3.07 -10.36
N PHE A 93 -3.30 3.94 -9.97
CA PHE A 93 -3.20 4.75 -8.76
C PHE A 93 -4.02 4.21 -7.59
N VAL A 94 -4.53 2.97 -7.66
CA VAL A 94 -5.45 2.41 -6.65
C VAL A 94 -4.90 2.50 -5.21
N ASN A 95 -3.58 2.33 -5.05
CA ASN A 95 -2.88 2.34 -3.77
C ASN A 95 -2.26 3.70 -3.39
N PHE A 96 -2.50 4.74 -4.19
CA PHE A 96 -1.98 6.08 -3.93
C PHE A 96 -2.95 6.87 -3.07
N LYS A 97 -2.45 7.44 -1.97
CA LYS A 97 -3.27 8.29 -1.07
C LYS A 97 -3.83 9.51 -1.80
N ASN A 98 -3.08 10.06 -2.74
CA ASN A 98 -3.42 11.24 -3.54
C ASN A 98 -3.94 10.89 -4.94
N LYS A 99 -4.51 9.68 -5.15
CA LYS A 99 -4.99 9.22 -6.47
C LYS A 99 -5.90 10.22 -7.18
N ASN A 100 -6.80 10.89 -6.45
CA ASN A 100 -7.74 11.85 -7.03
C ASN A 100 -7.03 13.11 -7.54
N GLU A 101 -6.00 13.57 -6.84
CA GLU A 101 -5.18 14.72 -7.26
C GLU A 101 -4.37 14.37 -8.51
N ILE A 102 -3.78 13.17 -8.54
CA ILE A 102 -3.05 12.65 -9.69
C ILE A 102 -3.97 12.55 -10.91
N LYS A 103 -5.17 11.96 -10.76
CA LYS A 103 -6.16 11.88 -11.85
C LYS A 103 -6.57 13.25 -12.38
N LYS A 104 -6.86 14.21 -11.48
CA LYS A 104 -7.16 15.59 -11.87
C LYS A 104 -6.01 16.25 -12.62
N ALA A 105 -4.77 15.99 -12.22
CA ALA A 105 -3.59 16.52 -12.89
C ALA A 105 -3.42 15.92 -14.29
N VAL A 106 -3.67 14.62 -14.47
CA VAL A 106 -3.66 13.94 -15.78
C VAL A 106 -4.71 14.57 -16.70
N GLN A 107 -5.94 14.72 -16.22
CA GLN A 107 -7.06 15.29 -17.01
C GLN A 107 -6.83 16.76 -17.39
N SER A 108 -6.25 17.55 -16.47
CA SER A 108 -6.03 18.99 -16.70
C SER A 108 -4.77 19.29 -17.51
N ARG A 109 -3.69 18.51 -17.37
CA ARG A 109 -2.40 18.78 -18.06
C ARG A 109 -2.25 18.14 -19.44
N LEU A 110 -3.06 17.13 -19.77
CA LEU A 110 -3.07 16.54 -21.11
C LEU A 110 -4.03 17.28 -22.07
N GLN A 111 -4.37 18.54 -21.80
CA GLN A 111 -5.00 19.41 -22.79
C GLN A 111 -3.95 19.82 -23.81
N LEU A 112 -3.88 19.09 -24.92
CA LEU A 112 -3.12 19.51 -26.09
C LEU A 112 -3.93 20.61 -26.79
N SER A 113 -3.31 21.77 -26.94
CA SER A 113 -3.76 22.88 -27.81
C SER A 113 -3.67 22.52 -29.27
#